data_AF-A0A060C293-F1
#
_entry.id   AF-A0A060C293-F1
#
_cell.length_a   1.000
_cell.length_b   1.000
_cell.length_c   1.000
_cell.angle_alpha   90.00
_cell.angle_beta   90.00
_cell.angle_gamma   90.00
#
_symmetry.space_group_name_H-M   'P 1'
#
loop_
_entity.id
_entity.type
_entity.pdbx_description
1 polymer ?
#
loop_
_entity_poly.entity_id
_entity_poly.type
_entity_poly.pdbx_seq_one_letter_code
_entity_poly.pdbx_strand_id
1 'polypeptide(L)'
;MAIKKFYSYRFSGFFSRQAYEILKKIPFDVIHVQTEAGIGYFGRLFAKMEGIPLVYTYHTLYADFTYLIAKKNRGVDLILKKFVSAYSHRWGDSPDEFITTSDKTRDVLRTYGVKRYINVIPNGVDFSLFKRTAEKMERAKALRHELGLDGRKVLLI
;
A
#
# COMPACT_ATOMS: atom_id res chain seq x y z
N MET A 1 -5.93 22.99 -4.24
CA MET A 1 -6.58 23.68 -3.12
C MET A 1 -6.09 23.02 -1.83
N ALA A 2 -5.25 23.70 -1.05
CA ALA A 2 -4.70 23.13 0.18
C ALA A 2 -5.77 23.15 1.26
N ILE A 3 -6.27 21.98 1.65
CA ILE A 3 -7.17 21.83 2.80
C ILE A 3 -6.30 21.97 4.05
N LYS A 4 -6.22 23.20 4.59
CA LYS A 4 -5.53 23.49 5.85
C LYS A 4 -6.28 22.81 7.01
N LYS A 5 -5.87 21.58 7.37
CA LYS A 5 -5.60 21.10 8.76
C LYS A 5 -5.22 19.60 8.84
N PHE A 6 -4.34 19.10 7.96
CA PHE A 6 -3.72 17.77 8.12
C PHE A 6 -2.24 17.82 7.70
N TYR A 7 -1.32 17.84 8.69
CA TYR A 7 0.11 17.48 8.61
C TYR A 7 0.85 17.70 7.26
N SER A 8 0.72 18.87 6.61
CA SER A 8 1.37 19.15 5.32
C SER A 8 1.05 18.13 4.21
N TYR A 9 -0.02 17.34 4.34
CA TYR A 9 -0.40 16.33 3.37
C TYR A 9 -0.86 17.01 2.07
N ARG A 10 -0.25 16.61 0.95
CA ARG A 10 -0.67 17.05 -0.39
C ARG A 10 -1.77 16.12 -0.88
N PHE A 11 -2.95 16.67 -1.11
CA PHE A 11 -4.03 15.93 -1.78
C PHE A 11 -3.77 15.90 -3.29
N SER A 12 -3.84 14.71 -3.89
CA SER A 12 -3.84 14.53 -5.34
C SER A 12 -5.27 14.28 -5.80
N GLY A 13 -5.76 15.10 -6.72
CA GLY A 13 -7.00 14.82 -7.44
C GLY A 13 -6.84 13.60 -8.36
N PHE A 14 -7.95 13.12 -8.90
CA PHE A 14 -7.96 11.96 -9.81
C PHE A 14 -7.42 12.28 -11.22
N PHE A 15 -7.32 13.57 -11.59
CA PHE A 15 -6.76 14.01 -12.85
C PHE A 15 -6.10 15.39 -12.71
N SER A 16 -5.00 15.61 -13.44
CA SER A 16 -4.36 16.92 -13.57
C SER A 16 -3.89 17.12 -15.00
N ARG A 17 -4.47 18.11 -15.69
CA ARG A 17 -4.07 18.45 -17.06
C ARG A 17 -2.60 18.87 -17.14
N GLN A 18 -2.14 19.66 -16.17
CA GLN A 18 -0.74 20.09 -16.12
C GLN A 18 0.22 18.90 -15.98
N ALA A 19 -0.11 17.94 -15.10
CA ALA A 19 0.71 16.74 -14.95
C ALA A 19 0.66 15.86 -16.21
N TYR A 20 -0.52 15.72 -16.83
CA TYR A 20 -0.70 14.97 -18.06
C TYR A 20 0.18 15.51 -19.19
N GLU A 21 0.20 16.83 -19.40
CA GLU A 21 1.04 17.47 -20.43
C GLU A 21 2.55 17.32 -20.18
N ILE A 22 2.97 17.12 -18.94
CA ILE A 22 4.36 16.83 -18.59
C ILE A 22 4.65 15.36 -18.86
N LEU A 23 3.81 14.45 -18.36
CA LEU A 23 4.03 13.01 -18.43
C LEU A 23 3.99 12.49 -19.87
N LYS A 24 3.09 13.01 -20.73
CA LYS A 24 2.99 12.56 -22.13
C LYS A 24 4.25 12.81 -22.98
N LYS A 25 5.17 13.65 -22.50
CA LYS A 25 6.44 13.96 -23.17
C LYS A 25 7.54 12.95 -22.82
N ILE A 26 7.28 12.07 -21.87
CA ILE A 26 8.22 11.06 -21.39
C ILE A 26 7.81 9.71 -22.00
N PRO A 27 8.73 9.00 -22.68
CA PRO A 27 8.45 7.70 -23.28
C PRO A 27 8.46 6.62 -22.19
N PHE A 28 7.35 6.46 -21.46
CA PHE A 28 7.22 5.41 -20.47
C PHE A 28 6.91 4.07 -21.14
N ASP A 29 7.69 3.04 -20.82
CA ASP A 29 7.40 1.66 -21.23
C ASP A 29 6.34 0.98 -20.34
N VAL A 30 6.21 1.46 -19.10
CA VAL A 30 5.31 0.89 -18.09
C VAL A 30 4.89 1.94 -17.08
N ILE A 31 3.65 1.86 -16.61
CA ILE A 31 3.14 2.65 -15.49
C ILE A 31 2.89 1.73 -14.30
N HIS A 32 3.57 1.97 -13.19
CA HIS A 32 3.38 1.20 -11.96
C HIS A 32 2.67 2.04 -10.89
N VAL A 33 1.47 1.62 -10.52
CA VAL A 33 0.70 2.26 -9.44
C VAL A 33 0.79 1.45 -8.15
N GLN A 34 1.07 2.11 -7.04
CA GLN A 34 1.16 1.50 -5.71
C GLN A 34 0.10 2.04 -4.71
N THR A 35 -0.83 2.84 -5.20
CA THR A 35 -1.95 3.36 -4.40
C THR A 35 -3.23 3.31 -5.24
N GLU A 36 -4.37 3.16 -4.57
CA GLU A 36 -5.68 3.01 -5.21
C GLU A 36 -6.38 4.35 -5.44
N ALA A 37 -6.11 5.35 -4.61
CA ALA A 37 -6.78 6.63 -4.67
C ALA A 37 -5.89 7.75 -5.21
N GLY A 38 -6.51 8.89 -5.55
CA GLY A 38 -5.84 10.11 -5.99
C GLY A 38 -4.92 9.87 -7.18
N ILE A 39 -3.61 10.04 -6.98
CA ILE A 39 -2.59 9.85 -7.99
C ILE A 39 -2.54 8.43 -8.56
N GLY A 40 -2.91 7.41 -7.78
CA GLY A 40 -2.99 6.05 -8.27
C GLY A 40 -4.03 5.89 -9.37
N TYR A 41 -5.21 6.50 -9.18
CA TYR A 41 -6.25 6.57 -10.21
C TYR A 41 -5.77 7.35 -11.44
N PHE A 42 -5.10 8.48 -11.22
CA PHE A 42 -4.54 9.28 -12.32
C PHE A 42 -3.53 8.48 -13.15
N GLY A 43 -2.64 7.72 -12.51
CA GLY A 43 -1.67 6.86 -13.19
C GLY A 43 -2.35 5.80 -14.06
N ARG A 44 -3.43 5.16 -13.57
CA ARG A 44 -4.22 4.23 -14.40
C ARG A 44 -4.89 4.91 -15.58
N LEU A 45 -5.47 6.08 -15.34
CA LEU A 45 -6.12 6.84 -16.40
C LEU A 45 -5.11 7.23 -17.48
N PHE A 46 -3.92 7.70 -17.08
CA PHE A 46 -2.82 8.00 -17.98
C PHE A 46 -2.37 6.77 -18.78
N ALA A 47 -2.12 5.64 -18.11
CA ALA A 47 -1.76 4.38 -18.76
C ALA A 47 -2.79 3.98 -19.84
N LYS A 48 -4.08 4.08 -19.50
CA LYS A 48 -5.18 3.79 -20.43
C LYS A 48 -5.23 4.78 -21.61
N MET A 49 -5.03 6.08 -21.37
CA MET A 49 -5.08 7.11 -22.41
C MET A 49 -3.93 6.98 -23.41
N GLU A 50 -2.74 6.65 -22.92
CA GLU A 50 -1.53 6.53 -23.76
C GLU A 50 -1.28 5.10 -24.28
N GLY A 51 -2.11 4.13 -23.88
CA GLY A 51 -1.95 2.73 -24.29
C GLY A 51 -0.71 2.04 -23.71
N ILE A 52 -0.27 2.47 -22.52
CA ILE A 52 0.95 1.97 -21.86
C ILE A 52 0.57 0.87 -20.86
N PRO A 53 1.33 -0.25 -20.79
CA PRO A 53 1.09 -1.31 -19.83
C PRO A 53 1.03 -0.82 -18.37
N LEU A 54 0.05 -1.31 -17.64
CA LEU A 54 -0.21 -0.96 -16.24
C LEU A 54 0.17 -2.11 -15.31
N VAL A 55 1.08 -1.83 -14.39
CA VAL A 55 1.39 -2.68 -13.23
C VAL A 55 0.73 -2.09 -12.00
N TYR A 56 0.16 -2.95 -11.16
CA TYR A 56 -0.43 -2.52 -9.90
C TYR A 56 -0.04 -3.42 -8.75
N THR A 57 0.42 -2.83 -7.64
CA THR A 57 0.65 -3.55 -6.39
C THR A 57 -0.42 -3.22 -5.35
N TYR A 58 -1.09 -4.26 -4.84
CA TYR A 58 -2.05 -4.18 -3.75
C TYR A 58 -1.36 -4.35 -2.39
N HIS A 59 -1.43 -3.31 -1.56
CA HIS A 59 -0.73 -3.25 -0.27
C HIS A 59 -1.66 -3.30 0.95
N THR A 60 -2.87 -2.77 0.85
CA THR A 60 -3.74 -2.52 2.01
C THR A 60 -4.95 -3.42 1.96
N LEU A 61 -5.11 -4.32 2.93
CA LEU A 61 -6.35 -5.08 3.10
C LEU A 61 -7.47 -4.16 3.60
N TYR A 62 -8.11 -3.41 2.71
CA TYR A 62 -9.11 -2.40 3.08
C TYR A 62 -10.28 -2.97 3.90
N ALA A 63 -10.64 -4.25 3.74
CA ALA A 63 -11.72 -4.87 4.50
C ALA A 63 -11.37 -5.00 5.99
N ASP A 64 -10.07 -5.07 6.32
CA ASP A 64 -9.60 -5.07 7.70
C ASP A 64 -9.69 -3.68 8.32
N PHE A 65 -9.93 -2.61 7.54
CA PHE A 65 -10.06 -1.24 8.06
C PHE A 65 -11.51 -0.76 8.15
N THR A 66 -12.50 -1.52 7.64
CA THR A 66 -13.92 -1.10 7.65
C THR A 66 -14.47 -0.91 9.05
N TYR A 67 -13.95 -1.64 10.04
CA TYR A 67 -14.38 -1.52 11.44
C TYR A 67 -14.10 -0.14 12.02
N LEU A 68 -13.03 0.54 11.58
CA LEU A 68 -12.68 1.89 12.03
C LEU A 68 -13.73 2.91 11.60
N ILE A 69 -14.28 2.72 10.40
CA ILE A 69 -15.31 3.59 9.83
C ILE A 69 -16.69 3.23 10.39
N ALA A 70 -16.97 1.94 10.54
CA ALA A 70 -18.27 1.45 10.98
C ALA A 70 -18.59 1.75 12.46
N LYS A 71 -17.62 2.16 13.29
CA LYS A 71 -17.81 2.53 14.71
C LYS A 71 -18.69 1.53 15.49
N LYS A 72 -18.46 0.22 15.29
CA LYS A 72 -19.20 -0.92 15.89
C LYS A 72 -20.63 -1.18 15.34
N ASN A 73 -21.08 -0.46 14.32
CA ASN A 73 -22.33 -0.81 13.63
C ASN A 73 -22.10 -2.01 12.68
N ARG A 74 -22.60 -3.19 13.07
CA ARG A 74 -22.40 -4.44 12.33
C ARG A 74 -23.02 -4.42 10.92
N GLY A 75 -24.16 -3.74 10.75
CA GLY A 75 -24.81 -3.63 9.44
C GLY A 75 -23.99 -2.78 8.47
N VAL A 76 -23.46 -1.65 8.95
CA VAL A 76 -22.57 -0.77 8.19
C VAL A 76 -21.25 -1.48 7.85
N ASP A 77 -20.66 -2.22 8.80
CA ASP A 77 -19.42 -2.97 8.56
C ASP A 77 -19.58 -4.02 7.45
N LEU A 78 -20.69 -4.78 7.45
CA LEU A 78 -20.97 -5.77 6.42
C LEU A 78 -21.11 -5.15 5.03
N ILE A 79 -21.80 -3.99 4.95
CA ILE A 79 -21.95 -3.25 3.69
C ILE A 79 -20.59 -2.77 3.21
N LEU A 80 -19.79 -2.15 4.07
CA LEU A 80 -18.46 -1.65 3.72
C LEU A 80 -17.53 -2.78 3.26
N LYS A 81 -17.55 -3.94 3.93
CA LYS A 81 -16.75 -5.11 3.51
C LYS A 81 -17.13 -5.58 2.12
N LYS A 82 -18.43 -5.64 1.80
CA LYS A 82 -18.89 -5.99 0.44
C LYS A 82 -18.43 -4.96 -0.59
N PHE A 83 -18.56 -3.67 -0.29
CA PHE A 83 -18.09 -2.61 -1.18
C PHE A 83 -16.59 -2.69 -1.43
N VAL A 84 -15.80 -2.85 -0.37
CA VAL A 84 -14.35 -2.98 -0.47
C VAL A 84 -13.96 -4.24 -1.25
N SER A 85 -14.59 -5.38 -0.98
CA SER A 85 -14.35 -6.62 -1.72
C SER A 85 -14.63 -6.43 -3.21
N ALA A 86 -15.76 -5.83 -3.57
CA ALA A 86 -16.11 -5.56 -4.97
C ALA A 86 -15.15 -4.55 -5.63
N TYR A 87 -14.71 -3.55 -4.86
CA TYR A 87 -13.73 -2.58 -5.31
C TYR A 87 -12.36 -3.23 -5.55
N SER A 88 -11.82 -3.97 -4.57
CA SER A 88 -10.56 -4.70 -4.72
C SER A 88 -10.60 -5.73 -5.84
N HIS A 89 -11.73 -6.39 -6.06
CA HIS A 89 -11.95 -7.26 -7.22
C HIS A 89 -11.77 -6.52 -8.54
N ARG A 90 -12.55 -5.45 -8.74
CA ARG A 90 -12.51 -4.64 -9.96
C ARG A 90 -11.14 -4.00 -10.21
N TRP A 91 -10.46 -3.59 -9.14
CA TRP A 91 -9.14 -2.97 -9.21
C TRP A 91 -8.05 -3.99 -9.54
N GLY A 92 -8.15 -5.19 -8.96
CA GLY A 92 -7.28 -6.31 -9.29
C GLY A 92 -7.42 -6.78 -10.73
N ASP A 93 -8.60 -6.71 -11.34
CA ASP A 93 -8.82 -7.20 -12.72
C ASP A 93 -8.37 -6.23 -13.82
N SER A 94 -8.18 -4.94 -13.51
CA SER A 94 -7.87 -3.90 -14.51
C SER A 94 -6.42 -3.79 -15.03
N PRO A 95 -5.34 -4.09 -14.27
CA PRO A 95 -3.96 -3.92 -14.74
C PRO A 95 -3.48 -5.06 -15.64
N ASP A 96 -2.42 -4.86 -16.40
CA ASP A 96 -1.75 -5.93 -17.15
C ASP A 96 -1.02 -6.90 -16.20
N GLU A 97 -0.40 -6.38 -15.15
CA GLU A 97 0.23 -7.17 -14.09
C GLU A 97 -0.30 -6.78 -12.70
N PHE A 98 -0.63 -7.80 -11.90
CA PHE A 98 -1.18 -7.60 -10.56
C PHE A 98 -0.33 -8.26 -9.50
N ILE A 99 0.23 -7.43 -8.61
CA ILE A 99 1.20 -7.82 -7.59
C ILE A 99 0.57 -7.68 -6.20
N THR A 100 0.98 -8.55 -5.27
CA THR A 100 0.80 -8.34 -3.84
C THR A 100 2.05 -8.72 -3.06
N THR A 101 2.14 -8.31 -1.79
CA THR A 101 3.33 -8.46 -0.95
C THR A 101 3.41 -9.77 -0.18
N SER A 102 2.32 -10.55 -0.12
CA SER A 102 2.32 -11.82 0.61
C SER A 102 1.27 -12.81 0.09
N ASP A 103 1.50 -14.10 0.32
CA ASP A 103 0.51 -15.16 0.09
C ASP A 103 -0.78 -14.91 0.86
N LYS A 104 -0.68 -14.42 2.11
CA LYS A 104 -1.85 -14.07 2.93
C LYS A 104 -2.76 -13.06 2.22
N THR A 105 -2.18 -11.99 1.67
CA THR A 105 -2.95 -10.97 0.95
C THR A 105 -3.56 -11.54 -0.32
N ARG A 106 -2.82 -12.37 -1.07
CA ARG A 106 -3.34 -13.08 -2.24
C ARG A 106 -4.56 -13.92 -1.89
N ASP A 107 -4.48 -14.72 -0.82
CA ASP A 107 -5.55 -15.62 -0.43
C ASP A 107 -6.81 -14.84 -0.03
N VAL A 108 -6.65 -13.70 0.65
CA VAL A 108 -7.77 -12.79 0.93
C VAL A 108 -8.36 -12.21 -0.36
N LEU A 109 -7.55 -11.78 -1.32
CA LEU A 109 -8.03 -11.30 -2.63
C LEU A 109 -8.82 -12.39 -3.39
N ARG A 110 -8.48 -13.69 -3.20
CA ARG A 110 -9.30 -14.80 -3.73
C ARG A 110 -10.67 -14.86 -3.09
N THR A 111 -10.79 -14.62 -1.78
CA THR A 111 -12.10 -14.55 -1.11
C THR A 111 -12.95 -13.39 -1.63
N TYR A 112 -12.32 -12.33 -2.14
CA TYR A 112 -13.01 -11.21 -2.79
C TYR A 112 -13.43 -11.51 -4.22
N GLY A 113 -13.08 -12.67 -4.75
CA GLY A 113 -13.44 -13.11 -6.09
C GLY A 113 -12.39 -12.84 -7.16
N VAL A 114 -11.20 -12.32 -6.84
CA VAL A 114 -10.14 -12.07 -7.85
C VAL A 114 -9.71 -13.42 -8.41
N LYS A 115 -9.88 -13.65 -9.72
CA LYS A 115 -9.58 -14.94 -10.38
C LYS A 115 -8.29 -14.93 -11.20
N ARG A 116 -7.83 -13.76 -11.66
CA ARG A 116 -6.61 -13.63 -12.45
C ARG A 116 -5.35 -14.12 -11.72
N TYR A 117 -4.26 -14.30 -12.44
CA TYR A 117 -2.95 -14.48 -11.81
C TYR A 117 -2.59 -13.28 -10.91
N ILE A 118 -2.10 -13.58 -9.70
CA ILE A 118 -1.60 -12.60 -8.73
C ILE A 118 -0.16 -12.98 -8.43
N ASN A 119 0.77 -12.10 -8.75
CA ASN A 119 2.18 -12.28 -8.50
C ASN A 119 2.52 -11.85 -7.07
N VAL A 120 3.13 -12.72 -6.28
CA VAL A 120 3.51 -12.42 -4.90
C VAL A 120 4.98 -11.99 -4.90
N ILE A 121 5.22 -10.69 -4.71
CA ILE A 121 6.56 -10.10 -4.60
C ILE A 121 6.70 -9.46 -3.21
N PRO A 122 7.40 -10.13 -2.27
CA PRO A 122 7.59 -9.61 -0.92
C PRO A 122 8.42 -8.33 -0.91
N ASN A 123 8.19 -7.49 0.09
CA ASN A 123 9.08 -6.37 0.35
C ASN A 123 10.44 -6.90 0.82
N GLY A 124 11.51 -6.44 0.18
CA GLY A 124 12.87 -6.71 0.61
C GLY A 124 13.18 -6.01 1.93
N VAL A 125 13.96 -6.67 2.80
CA VAL A 125 14.57 -6.04 3.97
C VAL A 125 16.08 -6.18 3.85
N ASP A 126 16.82 -5.10 4.10
CA ASP A 126 18.28 -5.17 4.13
C ASP A 126 18.76 -5.78 5.45
N PHE A 127 19.17 -7.04 5.39
CA PHE A 127 19.70 -7.78 6.55
C PHE A 127 21.01 -7.20 7.09
N SER A 128 21.74 -6.39 6.31
CA SER A 128 22.97 -5.74 6.76
C SER A 128 22.75 -4.83 7.97
N LEU A 129 21.56 -4.22 8.05
CA LEU A 129 21.13 -3.37 9.15
C LEU A 129 21.02 -4.14 10.48
N PHE A 130 20.78 -5.45 10.43
CA PHE A 130 20.60 -6.31 11.60
C PHE A 130 21.86 -7.11 11.99
N LYS A 131 22.97 -6.92 11.28
CA LYS A 131 24.26 -7.52 11.66
C LYS A 131 24.66 -7.04 13.06
N ARG A 132 24.98 -8.00 13.93
CA ARG A 132 25.47 -7.76 15.29
C ARG A 132 26.95 -7.39 15.26
N THR A 133 27.25 -6.10 15.11
CA THR A 133 28.61 -5.56 15.25
C THR A 133 28.88 -5.21 16.71
N ALA A 134 30.16 -5.16 17.11
CA ALA A 134 30.54 -4.77 18.48
C ALA A 134 29.95 -3.40 18.86
N GLU A 135 30.05 -2.42 17.96
CA GLU A 135 29.47 -1.09 18.14
C GLU A 135 27.96 -1.12 18.40
N LYS A 136 27.19 -1.88 17.59
CA LYS A 136 25.73 -2.01 17.77
C LYS A 136 25.37 -2.70 19.07
N MET A 137 26.18 -3.66 19.52
CA MET A 137 25.96 -4.34 20.79
C MET A 137 26.23 -3.41 21.98
N GLU A 138 27.28 -2.58 21.93
CA GLU A 138 27.54 -1.58 22.97
C GLU A 138 26.45 -0.50 23.00
N ARG A 139 26.02 -0.01 21.83
CA ARG A 139 24.88 0.90 21.73
C ARG A 139 23.61 0.29 22.30
N ALA A 140 23.35 -0.99 22.03
CA ALA A 140 22.18 -1.70 22.56
C ALA A 140 22.23 -1.83 24.09
N LYS A 141 23.41 -2.10 24.68
CA LYS A 141 23.59 -2.11 26.14
C LYS A 141 23.35 -0.73 26.75
N ALA A 142 23.96 0.32 26.18
CA ALA A 142 23.79 1.69 26.65
C ALA A 142 22.31 2.12 26.60
N LEU A 143 21.61 1.82 25.51
CA LEU A 143 20.18 2.11 25.36
C LEU A 143 19.33 1.35 26.39
N ARG A 144 19.67 0.08 26.67
CA ARG A 144 18.98 -0.69 27.71
C ARG A 144 19.19 -0.08 29.09
N HIS A 145 20.39 0.39 29.39
CA HIS A 145 20.69 1.05 30.66
C HIS A 145 19.91 2.37 30.80
N GLU A 146 19.95 3.22 29.78
CA GLU A 146 19.22 4.50 29.72
C GLU A 146 17.71 4.32 29.94
N LEU A 147 17.14 3.25 29.37
CA LEU A 147 15.71 2.93 29.49
C LEU A 147 15.37 2.10 30.75
N GLY A 148 16.34 1.76 31.61
CA GLY A 148 16.11 0.94 32.81
C GLY A 148 15.70 -0.51 32.51
N LEU A 149 16.14 -1.06 31.38
CA LEU A 149 15.80 -2.38 30.84
C LEU A 149 16.91 -3.43 31.05
N ASP A 150 17.87 -3.14 31.91
CA ASP A 150 18.96 -4.06 32.26
C ASP A 150 18.40 -5.36 32.83
N GLY A 151 18.88 -6.50 32.30
CA GLY A 151 18.42 -7.84 32.69
C GLY A 151 16.98 -8.20 32.30
N ARG A 152 16.18 -7.26 31.75
CA ARG A 152 14.77 -7.51 31.40
C ARG A 152 14.60 -8.16 30.04
N LYS A 153 13.66 -9.09 29.91
CA LYS A 153 13.18 -9.53 28.58
C LYS A 153 12.13 -8.55 28.10
N VAL A 154 12.32 -7.99 26.91
CA VAL A 154 11.43 -6.98 26.32
C VAL A 154 10.91 -7.52 25.00
N LEU A 155 9.58 -7.53 24.85
CA LEU A 155 8.90 -7.84 23.60
C LEU A 155 8.36 -6.53 23.04
N LEU A 156 8.72 -6.22 21.80
CA LEU A 156 8.11 -5.15 21.01
C LEU A 156 7.11 -5.82 20.07
N ILE A 157 5.84 -5.41 20.17
CA ILE A 157 4.71 -5.84 19.35
C ILE A 157 4.16 -4.66 18.57
#